data_AF-A0AAV1YRV3-F1
#
_entry.id   AF-A0AAV1YRV3-F1
#
_cell.length_a   1.000
_cell.length_b   1.000
_cell.length_c   1.000
_cell.angle_alpha   90.00
_cell.angle_beta   90.00
_cell.angle_gamma   90.00
#
_symmetry.space_group_name_H-M   'P 1'
#
loop_
_entity.id
_entity.type
_entity.pdbx_description
1 polymer ?
#
loop_
_entity_poly.entity_id
_entity_poly.type
_entity_poly.pdbx_seq_one_letter_code
_entity_poly.pdbx_strand_id
1 'polypeptide(L)'
;MNYETFCEMQKSSRPIPLKEFISRFLHLLFCRISWYFVYELFLLFIYSSAVQFYPDQVANYDSWALCGLGYALPMMFFLKYFVLYGTANAIGKLEGFELPPPPKCISCIHQSSFLWRHFDRGLYLWILKYLYHPVINSQWKNMFRKILALGVCFGFVCIWHGMDKSICVSSTMNCLLVASEIIVKFILTTRSGKTFEKLPTTMKIRISAALSTPHFLMMCLSCCFFLSNFEIGMLLVKRIFSGDVYPLVPLLIIMYCGCHVSMDSKEVAKKTI
;
A
#
# COMPACT_ATOMS: atom_id res chain seq x y z
N MET A 1 -16.94 1.46 4.61
CA MET A 1 -18.14 2.28 4.89
C MET A 1 -18.73 1.77 6.18
N ASN A 2 -19.14 2.64 7.10
CA ASN A 2 -19.82 2.21 8.33
C ASN A 2 -21.35 2.21 8.10
N TYR A 3 -22.09 1.56 8.99
CA TYR A 3 -23.55 1.41 8.85
C TYR A 3 -24.29 2.76 8.87
N GLU A 4 -23.86 3.70 9.71
CA GLU A 4 -24.46 5.03 9.83
C GLU A 4 -24.34 5.81 8.51
N THR A 5 -23.14 5.87 7.94
CA THR A 5 -22.87 6.50 6.64
C THR A 5 -23.66 5.83 5.52
N PHE A 6 -23.82 4.50 5.56
CA PHE A 6 -24.66 3.81 4.58
C PHE A 6 -26.13 4.24 4.68
N CYS A 7 -26.67 4.32 5.91
CA CYS A 7 -28.04 4.78 6.13
C CYS A 7 -28.25 6.23 5.69
N GLU A 8 -27.26 7.11 5.92
CA GLU A 8 -27.28 8.49 5.42
C GLU A 8 -27.28 8.55 3.90
N MET A 9 -26.40 7.78 3.25
CA MET A 9 -26.35 7.69 1.79
C MET A 9 -27.66 7.19 1.21
N GLN A 10 -28.27 6.17 1.82
CA GLN A 10 -29.55 5.62 1.39
C GLN A 10 -30.67 6.68 1.44
N LYS A 11 -30.70 7.52 2.49
CA LYS A 11 -31.67 8.63 2.59
C LYS A 11 -31.42 9.73 1.56
N SER A 12 -30.17 9.95 1.17
CA SER A 12 -29.78 10.98 0.21
C SER A 12 -29.80 10.53 -1.26
N SER A 13 -29.90 9.22 -1.52
CA SER A 13 -29.83 8.66 -2.87
C SER A 13 -31.03 9.12 -3.69
N ARG A 14 -30.76 9.54 -4.93
CA ARG A 14 -31.76 10.01 -5.88
C ARG A 14 -31.70 9.15 -7.15
N PRO A 15 -32.86 8.84 -7.77
CA PRO A 15 -32.88 8.13 -9.02
C PRO A 15 -32.15 8.93 -10.11
N ILE A 16 -31.24 8.27 -10.81
CA ILE A 16 -30.46 8.86 -11.90
C ILE A 16 -31.32 8.81 -13.19
N PRO A 17 -31.37 9.89 -14.00
CA PRO A 17 -32.06 9.86 -15.29
C PRO A 17 -31.54 8.74 -16.19
N LEU A 18 -32.43 8.04 -16.90
CA LEU A 18 -32.07 6.85 -17.70
C LEU A 18 -30.93 7.11 -18.70
N LYS A 19 -30.92 8.27 -19.37
CA LYS A 19 -29.86 8.65 -20.32
C LYS A 19 -28.49 8.76 -19.64
N GLU A 20 -28.47 9.38 -18.47
CA GLU A 20 -27.25 9.54 -17.68
C GLU A 20 -26.80 8.20 -17.09
N PHE A 21 -27.74 7.37 -16.64
CA PHE A 21 -27.47 6.01 -16.20
C PHE A 21 -26.80 5.19 -17.29
N ILE A 22 -27.35 5.16 -18.51
CA ILE A 22 -26.79 4.40 -19.64
C ILE A 22 -25.38 4.91 -19.99
N SER A 23 -25.19 6.24 -20.05
CA SER A 23 -23.88 6.82 -20.34
C SER A 23 -22.83 6.46 -19.28
N ARG A 24 -23.18 6.59 -17.99
CA ARG A 24 -22.31 6.21 -16.87
C ARG A 24 -22.02 4.71 -16.89
N PHE A 25 -23.04 3.88 -17.12
CA PHE A 25 -22.90 2.43 -17.20
C PHE A 25 -21.95 2.01 -18.32
N LEU A 26 -22.12 2.52 -19.54
CA LEU A 26 -21.25 2.20 -20.68
C LEU A 26 -19.80 2.67 -20.43
N HIS A 27 -19.62 3.86 -19.88
CA HIS A 27 -18.29 4.37 -19.53
C HIS A 27 -17.60 3.50 -18.47
N LEU A 28 -18.32 3.14 -17.41
CA LEU A 28 -17.81 2.29 -16.34
C LEU A 28 -17.49 0.89 -16.86
N LEU A 29 -18.38 0.31 -17.68
CA LEU A 29 -18.18 -0.99 -18.30
C LEU A 29 -16.93 -1.01 -19.17
N PHE A 30 -16.79 -0.04 -20.09
CA PHE A 30 -15.61 0.07 -20.95
C PHE A 30 -14.31 0.20 -20.15
N CYS A 31 -14.29 1.09 -19.15
CA CYS A 31 -13.12 1.27 -18.31
C CYS A 31 -12.76 0.00 -17.53
N ARG A 32 -13.75 -0.71 -16.97
CA ARG A 32 -13.52 -1.92 -16.17
C ARG A 32 -13.09 -3.11 -17.02
N ILE A 33 -13.74 -3.32 -18.16
CA ILE A 33 -13.35 -4.38 -19.12
C ILE A 33 -11.93 -4.12 -19.62
N SER A 34 -11.57 -2.87 -19.96
CA SER A 34 -10.23 -2.53 -20.40
C SER A 34 -9.17 -2.89 -19.34
N TRP A 35 -9.41 -2.51 -18.08
CA TRP A 35 -8.48 -2.84 -16.99
C TRP A 35 -8.45 -4.33 -16.64
N TYR A 36 -9.59 -5.02 -16.74
CA TYR A 36 -9.65 -6.47 -16.59
C TYR A 36 -8.85 -7.18 -17.70
N PHE A 37 -8.96 -6.73 -18.94
CA PHE A 37 -8.16 -7.26 -20.05
C PHE A 37 -6.66 -7.05 -19.82
N VAL A 38 -6.25 -5.87 -19.35
CA VAL A 38 -4.85 -5.62 -18.96
C VAL A 38 -4.40 -6.56 -17.83
N TYR A 39 -5.27 -6.84 -16.85
CA TYR A 39 -4.98 -7.78 -15.77
C TYR A 39 -4.78 -9.21 -16.28
N GLU A 40 -5.68 -9.69 -17.13
CA GLU A 40 -5.58 -11.02 -17.76
C GLU A 40 -4.35 -11.13 -18.65
N LEU A 41 -4.03 -10.08 -19.42
CA LEU A 41 -2.82 -10.02 -20.23
C LEU A 41 -1.57 -10.17 -19.36
N PHE A 42 -1.50 -9.45 -18.23
CA PHE A 42 -0.38 -9.62 -17.32
C PHE A 42 -0.36 -10.98 -16.63
N LEU A 43 -1.51 -11.59 -16.30
CA LEU A 43 -1.53 -12.95 -15.75
C LEU A 43 -0.99 -13.99 -16.75
N LEU A 44 -1.26 -13.81 -18.04
CA LEU A 44 -0.79 -14.70 -19.11
C LEU A 44 0.74 -14.68 -19.27
N PHE A 45 1.36 -13.52 -19.08
CA PHE A 45 2.81 -13.35 -19.25
C PHE A 45 3.60 -13.39 -17.93
N ILE A 46 2.99 -12.94 -16.83
CA ILE A 46 3.64 -12.74 -15.53
C ILE A 46 2.98 -13.67 -14.52
N TYR A 47 3.47 -14.90 -14.46
CA TYR A 47 3.05 -15.96 -13.53
C TYR A 47 3.39 -15.70 -12.05
N SER A 48 3.56 -14.43 -11.64
CA SER A 48 3.97 -14.03 -10.29
C SER A 48 3.16 -14.70 -9.18
N SER A 49 1.84 -14.85 -9.37
CA SER A 49 0.95 -15.50 -8.40
C SER A 49 1.01 -17.03 -8.42
N ALA A 50 1.44 -17.66 -9.51
CA ALA A 50 1.58 -19.12 -9.59
C ALA A 50 2.95 -19.57 -9.07
N VAL A 51 3.97 -18.75 -9.26
CA VAL A 51 5.35 -18.99 -8.83
C VAL A 51 5.47 -19.18 -7.31
N GLN A 52 4.51 -18.68 -6.52
CA GLN A 52 4.46 -18.94 -5.08
C GLN A 52 4.33 -20.43 -4.69
N PHE A 53 3.92 -21.30 -5.61
CA PHE A 53 3.83 -22.74 -5.38
C PHE A 53 5.10 -23.51 -5.76
N TYR A 54 6.11 -22.81 -6.30
CA TYR A 54 7.28 -23.38 -6.96
C TYR A 54 8.58 -22.71 -6.46
N PRO A 55 8.89 -22.77 -5.15
CA PRO A 55 10.04 -22.07 -4.56
C PRO A 55 11.39 -22.55 -5.13
N ASP A 56 11.52 -23.83 -5.48
CA ASP A 56 12.72 -24.41 -6.08
C ASP A 56 13.06 -23.76 -7.44
N GLN A 57 12.03 -23.41 -8.21
CA GLN A 57 12.17 -22.73 -9.49
C GLN A 57 12.63 -21.27 -9.28
N VAL A 58 12.09 -20.60 -8.26
CA VAL A 58 12.49 -19.23 -7.90
C VAL A 58 13.94 -19.18 -7.41
N ALA A 59 14.41 -20.21 -6.71
CA ALA A 59 15.80 -20.28 -6.25
C ALA A 59 16.81 -20.17 -7.40
N ASN A 60 16.43 -20.65 -8.60
CA ASN A 60 17.24 -20.59 -9.82
C ASN A 60 17.16 -19.23 -10.54
N TYR A 61 16.32 -18.29 -10.09
CA TYR A 61 16.24 -16.98 -10.71
C TYR A 61 17.53 -16.18 -10.49
N ASP A 62 17.92 -15.44 -11.52
CA ASP A 62 18.95 -14.43 -11.39
C ASP A 62 18.42 -13.26 -10.53
N SER A 63 19.34 -12.40 -10.10
CA SER A 63 18.96 -11.32 -9.17
C SER A 63 17.98 -10.32 -9.79
N TRP A 64 18.00 -10.11 -11.11
CA TRP A 64 17.07 -9.22 -11.79
C TRP A 64 15.67 -9.82 -11.89
N ALA A 65 15.53 -11.10 -12.28
CA ALA A 65 14.24 -11.76 -12.29
C ALA A 65 13.64 -11.80 -10.88
N LEU A 66 14.45 -11.98 -9.84
CA LEU A 66 13.99 -11.98 -8.46
C LEU A 66 13.49 -10.59 -8.01
N CYS A 67 14.22 -9.52 -8.34
CA CYS A 67 13.73 -8.14 -8.12
C CYS A 67 12.44 -7.86 -8.91
N GLY A 68 12.37 -8.33 -10.16
CA GLY A 68 11.18 -8.25 -11.00
C GLY A 68 9.98 -8.96 -10.38
N LEU A 69 10.18 -10.16 -9.84
CA LEU A 69 9.15 -10.90 -9.10
C LEU A 69 8.69 -10.13 -7.86
N GLY A 70 9.62 -9.56 -7.09
CA GLY A 70 9.33 -8.76 -5.91
C GLY A 70 8.50 -7.51 -6.21
N TYR A 71 8.61 -6.95 -7.42
CA TYR A 71 7.77 -5.84 -7.88
C TYR A 71 6.44 -6.32 -8.50
N ALA A 72 6.48 -7.40 -9.27
CA ALA A 72 5.32 -7.97 -9.95
C ALA A 72 4.24 -8.44 -8.97
N LEU A 73 4.63 -9.06 -7.85
CA LEU A 73 3.71 -9.54 -6.82
C LEU A 73 2.78 -8.41 -6.30
N PRO A 74 3.30 -7.30 -5.72
CA PRO A 74 2.47 -6.16 -5.32
C PRO A 74 1.69 -5.52 -6.46
N MET A 75 2.25 -5.45 -7.67
CA MET A 75 1.60 -4.82 -8.82
C MET A 75 0.38 -5.63 -9.29
N MET A 76 0.51 -6.97 -9.39
CA MET A 76 -0.60 -7.85 -9.75
C MET A 76 -1.68 -7.88 -8.68
N PHE A 77 -1.28 -7.85 -7.41
CA PHE A 77 -2.20 -7.69 -6.30
C PHE A 77 -2.96 -6.35 -6.39
N PHE A 78 -2.26 -5.24 -6.61
CA PHE A 78 -2.89 -3.94 -6.83
C PHE A 78 -3.90 -3.98 -7.98
N LEU A 79 -3.53 -4.53 -9.14
CA LEU A 79 -4.38 -4.53 -10.32
C LEU A 79 -5.64 -5.39 -10.13
N LYS A 80 -5.52 -6.56 -9.49
CA LYS A 80 -6.65 -7.40 -9.08
C LYS A 80 -7.67 -6.60 -8.27
N TYR A 81 -7.22 -5.93 -7.21
CA TYR A 81 -8.11 -5.17 -6.33
C TYR A 81 -8.58 -3.85 -6.94
N PHE A 82 -7.81 -3.26 -7.85
CA PHE A 82 -8.25 -2.11 -8.63
C PHE A 82 -9.47 -2.47 -9.50
N VAL A 83 -9.46 -3.65 -10.13
CA VAL A 83 -10.61 -4.15 -10.91
C VAL A 83 -11.77 -4.52 -9.98
N LEU A 84 -11.53 -5.32 -8.93
CA LEU A 84 -12.59 -5.79 -8.02
C LEU A 84 -13.28 -4.63 -7.28
N TYR A 85 -12.52 -3.81 -6.55
CA TYR A 85 -13.08 -2.66 -5.83
C TYR A 85 -13.57 -1.59 -6.79
N GLY A 86 -12.92 -1.41 -7.93
CA GLY A 86 -13.39 -0.51 -8.97
C GLY A 86 -14.76 -0.89 -9.51
N THR A 87 -15.03 -2.19 -9.65
CA THR A 87 -16.33 -2.72 -10.13
C THR A 87 -17.40 -2.53 -9.06
N ALA A 88 -17.12 -2.89 -7.81
CA ALA A 88 -18.04 -2.61 -6.70
C ALA A 88 -18.36 -1.10 -6.58
N ASN A 89 -17.34 -0.24 -6.68
CA ASN A 89 -17.52 1.22 -6.67
C ASN A 89 -18.38 1.71 -7.84
N ALA A 90 -18.20 1.14 -9.03
CA ALA A 90 -18.97 1.47 -10.22
C ALA A 90 -20.46 1.13 -10.04
N ILE A 91 -20.77 -0.07 -9.53
CA ILE A 91 -22.13 -0.50 -9.25
C ILE A 91 -22.76 0.40 -8.19
N GLY A 92 -22.07 0.65 -7.07
CA GLY A 92 -22.57 1.55 -6.04
C GLY A 92 -22.90 2.94 -6.57
N LYS A 93 -22.06 3.51 -7.44
CA LYS A 93 -22.33 4.82 -8.06
C LYS A 93 -23.56 4.83 -8.98
N LEU A 94 -23.86 3.73 -9.63
CA LEU A 94 -25.06 3.60 -10.47
C LEU A 94 -26.34 3.54 -9.61
N GLU A 95 -26.23 3.04 -8.39
CA GLU A 95 -27.30 3.03 -7.39
C GLU A 95 -27.36 4.32 -6.55
N GLY A 96 -26.51 5.31 -6.85
CA GLY A 96 -26.43 6.57 -6.12
C GLY A 96 -25.64 6.50 -4.81
N PHE A 97 -24.91 5.41 -4.55
CA PHE A 97 -24.00 5.28 -3.41
C PHE A 97 -22.58 5.77 -3.73
N GLU A 98 -22.06 6.63 -2.87
CA GLU A 98 -20.66 7.09 -2.94
C GLU A 98 -19.74 6.17 -2.11
N LEU A 99 -19.33 5.07 -2.72
CA LEU A 99 -18.38 4.14 -2.10
C LEU A 99 -16.96 4.73 -2.07
N PRO A 100 -16.10 4.32 -1.11
CA PRO A 100 -14.69 4.70 -1.09
C PRO A 100 -14.00 4.36 -2.42
N PRO A 101 -13.08 5.21 -2.90
CA PRO A 101 -12.42 4.99 -4.19
C PRO A 101 -11.49 3.77 -4.13
N PRO A 102 -11.20 3.15 -5.29
CA PRO A 102 -10.28 2.02 -5.42
C PRO A 102 -8.85 2.39 -5.00
N PRO A 103 -7.94 1.39 -4.87
CA PRO A 103 -6.57 1.61 -4.44
C PRO A 103 -5.83 2.60 -5.35
N LYS A 104 -4.90 3.33 -4.75
CA LYS A 104 -3.94 4.16 -5.50
C LYS A 104 -2.82 3.29 -6.06
N CYS A 105 -2.23 3.72 -7.17
CA CYS A 105 -1.12 3.03 -7.81
C CYS A 105 0.03 2.77 -6.82
N ILE A 106 0.46 1.50 -6.70
CA ILE A 106 1.50 1.07 -5.76
C ILE A 106 2.85 1.75 -6.03
N SER A 107 3.18 1.99 -7.30
CA SER A 107 4.45 2.60 -7.73
C SER A 107 4.61 4.04 -7.25
N CYS A 108 3.52 4.70 -6.87
CA CYS A 108 3.54 6.08 -6.37
C CYS A 108 3.55 6.16 -4.83
N ILE A 109 3.62 5.02 -4.13
CA ILE A 109 3.50 4.94 -2.67
C ILE A 109 4.86 4.54 -2.08
N HIS A 110 5.52 5.47 -1.38
CA HIS A 110 6.76 5.21 -0.64
C HIS A 110 6.56 5.11 0.88
N GLN A 111 5.35 5.41 1.37
CA GLN A 111 5.02 5.43 2.81
C GLN A 111 4.09 4.28 3.14
N SER A 112 4.46 3.49 4.15
CA SER A 112 3.67 2.38 4.67
C SER A 112 2.33 2.86 5.22
N SER A 113 2.27 3.95 5.99
CA SER A 113 0.95 4.45 6.47
C SER A 113 0.05 4.93 5.35
N PHE A 114 0.64 5.41 4.24
CA PHE A 114 -0.11 5.81 3.06
C PHE A 114 -0.65 4.59 2.31
N LEU A 115 0.15 3.52 2.18
CA LEU A 115 -0.28 2.24 1.61
C LEU A 115 -1.50 1.71 2.36
N TRP A 116 -1.39 1.52 3.67
CA TRP A 116 -2.47 0.99 4.51
C TRP A 116 -3.75 1.83 4.46
N ARG A 117 -3.63 3.16 4.37
CA ARG A 117 -4.80 4.05 4.26
C ARG A 117 -5.54 3.93 2.93
N HIS A 118 -4.81 3.64 1.85
CA HIS A 118 -5.36 3.77 0.49
C HIS A 118 -5.54 2.44 -0.23
N PHE A 119 -4.94 1.34 0.24
CA PHE A 119 -5.07 0.05 -0.41
C PHE A 119 -6.49 -0.53 -0.22
N ASP A 120 -6.85 -0.89 1.02
CA ASP A 120 -8.20 -1.28 1.39
C ASP A 120 -8.75 -0.27 2.41
N ARG A 121 -9.52 0.70 1.89
CA ARG A 121 -10.15 1.73 2.73
C ARG A 121 -11.22 1.16 3.66
N GLY A 122 -11.91 0.09 3.24
CA GLY A 122 -12.95 -0.54 4.04
C GLY A 122 -12.35 -1.15 5.30
N LEU A 123 -11.36 -2.02 5.11
CA LEU A 123 -10.60 -2.65 6.19
C LEU A 123 -9.90 -1.61 7.06
N TYR A 124 -9.23 -0.62 6.46
CA TYR A 124 -8.54 0.43 7.21
C TYR A 124 -9.47 1.20 8.14
N LEU A 125 -10.63 1.64 7.66
CA LEU A 125 -11.61 2.37 8.47
C LEU A 125 -12.20 1.48 9.57
N TRP A 126 -12.41 0.20 9.29
CA TRP A 126 -12.87 -0.77 10.28
C TRP A 126 -11.85 -0.97 11.40
N ILE A 127 -10.59 -1.22 11.04
CA ILE A 127 -9.47 -1.36 12.00
C ILE A 127 -9.34 -0.07 12.84
N LEU A 128 -9.44 1.09 12.22
CA LEU A 128 -9.38 2.35 12.96
C LEU A 128 -10.51 2.48 13.99
N LYS A 129 -11.76 2.25 13.56
CA LYS A 129 -12.95 2.43 14.42
C LYS A 129 -12.98 1.42 15.57
N TYR A 130 -12.68 0.16 15.31
CA TYR A 130 -12.91 -0.93 16.27
C TYR A 130 -11.67 -1.39 17.03
N LEU A 131 -10.46 -1.12 16.53
CA LEU A 131 -9.22 -1.52 17.20
C LEU A 131 -8.40 -0.31 17.65
N TYR A 132 -8.03 0.55 16.70
CA TYR A 132 -7.08 1.63 16.98
C TYR A 132 -7.64 2.70 17.94
N HIS A 133 -8.83 3.24 17.65
CA HIS A 133 -9.43 4.30 18.47
C HIS A 133 -9.76 3.84 19.90
N PRO A 134 -10.37 2.66 20.13
CA PRO A 134 -10.63 2.16 21.49
C PRO A 134 -9.36 2.04 22.35
N VAL A 135 -8.24 1.60 21.76
CA VAL A 135 -6.96 1.48 22.49
C VAL A 135 -6.36 2.85 22.85
N ILE A 136 -6.59 3.88 22.04
CA ILE A 136 -6.04 5.23 22.26
C ILE A 136 -6.92 6.10 23.16
N ASN A 137 -8.23 5.86 23.24
CA ASN A 137 -9.23 6.76 23.85
C ASN A 137 -9.09 7.01 25.37
N SER A 138 -8.07 6.48 26.05
CA SER A 138 -7.81 6.80 27.45
C SER A 138 -7.00 8.11 27.56
N GLN A 139 -7.27 8.90 28.62
CA GLN A 139 -6.89 10.32 28.78
C GLN A 139 -5.40 10.71 28.59
N TRP A 140 -4.51 9.74 28.39
CA TRP A 140 -3.07 9.92 28.19
C TRP A 140 -2.64 9.45 26.80
N LYS A 141 -2.40 10.39 25.86
CA LYS A 141 -2.00 10.14 24.46
C LYS A 141 -0.48 9.93 24.30
N ASN A 142 0.09 9.01 25.08
CA ASN A 142 1.53 8.76 25.07
C ASN A 142 1.97 7.95 23.84
N MET A 143 3.21 8.16 23.37
CA MET A 143 3.80 7.45 22.22
C MET A 143 3.72 5.92 22.37
N PHE A 144 3.95 5.43 23.59
CA PHE A 144 3.82 4.01 23.93
C PHE A 144 2.45 3.42 23.54
N ARG A 145 1.35 4.14 23.80
CA ARG A 145 0.01 3.65 23.45
C ARG A 145 -0.26 3.65 21.95
N LYS A 146 0.34 4.58 21.19
CA LYS A 146 0.24 4.54 19.72
C LYS A 146 0.92 3.28 19.17
N ILE A 147 2.09 2.93 19.69
CA ILE A 147 2.81 1.71 19.30
C ILE A 147 2.02 0.47 19.73
N LEU A 148 1.47 0.45 20.95
CA LEU A 148 0.61 -0.64 21.41
C LEU A 148 -0.64 -0.81 20.51
N ALA A 149 -1.31 0.29 20.16
CA ALA A 149 -2.46 0.28 19.26
C ALA A 149 -2.09 -0.26 17.88
N LEU A 150 -0.92 0.11 17.33
CA LEU A 150 -0.41 -0.49 16.10
C LEU A 150 -0.20 -2.00 16.26
N GLY A 151 0.41 -2.44 17.37
CA GLY A 151 0.60 -3.85 17.69
C GLY A 151 -0.72 -4.63 17.70
N VAL A 152 -1.77 -4.08 18.32
CA VAL A 152 -3.12 -4.68 18.33
C VAL A 152 -3.70 -4.75 16.91
N CYS A 153 -3.60 -3.67 16.13
CA CYS A 153 -4.09 -3.64 14.75
C CYS A 153 -3.40 -4.69 13.85
N PHE A 154 -2.08 -4.75 13.89
CA PHE A 154 -1.31 -5.71 13.07
C PHE A 154 -1.39 -7.14 13.60
N GLY A 155 -1.55 -7.33 14.90
CA GLY A 155 -1.87 -8.63 15.50
C GLY A 155 -3.22 -9.15 15.00
N PHE A 156 -4.24 -8.30 14.94
CA PHE A 156 -5.52 -8.66 14.34
C PHE A 156 -5.38 -9.03 12.86
N VAL A 157 -4.66 -8.22 12.05
CA VAL A 157 -4.41 -8.54 10.63
C VAL A 157 -3.74 -9.91 10.50
N CYS A 158 -2.75 -10.21 11.32
CA CYS A 158 -2.07 -11.50 11.32
C CYS A 158 -3.02 -12.67 11.62
N ILE A 159 -3.88 -12.52 12.64
CA ILE A 159 -4.89 -13.52 13.03
C ILE A 159 -5.93 -13.70 11.91
N TRP A 160 -6.45 -12.58 11.37
CA TRP A 160 -7.45 -12.57 10.30
C TRP A 160 -6.99 -13.30 9.05
N HIS A 161 -5.69 -13.23 8.75
CA HIS A 161 -5.09 -13.88 7.59
C HIS A 161 -4.58 -15.31 7.88
N GLY A 162 -4.88 -15.88 9.06
CA GLY A 162 -4.62 -17.29 9.35
C GLY A 162 -3.26 -17.61 9.97
N MET A 163 -2.51 -16.59 10.41
CA MET A 163 -1.24 -16.74 11.16
C MET A 163 -0.18 -17.63 10.51
N ASP A 164 -0.16 -17.73 9.17
CA ASP A 164 0.95 -18.37 8.48
C ASP A 164 2.28 -17.67 8.79
N LYS A 165 3.41 -18.39 8.74
CA LYS A 165 4.75 -17.84 9.02
C LYS A 165 5.04 -16.60 8.17
N SER A 166 4.70 -16.63 6.89
CA SER A 166 4.91 -15.52 5.97
C SER A 166 4.09 -14.29 6.37
N ILE A 167 2.85 -14.52 6.78
CA ILE A 167 1.90 -13.50 7.21
C ILE A 167 2.32 -12.88 8.56
N CYS A 168 2.82 -13.69 9.49
CA CYS A 168 3.38 -13.22 10.76
C CYS A 168 4.57 -12.27 10.55
N VAL A 169 5.50 -12.66 9.67
CA VAL A 169 6.67 -11.84 9.31
C VAL A 169 6.21 -10.53 8.66
N SER A 170 5.33 -10.60 7.65
CA SER A 170 4.82 -9.40 6.98
C SER A 170 4.07 -8.46 7.94
N SER A 171 3.26 -9.00 8.85
CA SER A 171 2.51 -8.19 9.83
C SER A 171 3.45 -7.49 10.80
N THR A 172 4.50 -8.18 11.25
CA THR A 172 5.54 -7.62 12.11
C THR A 172 6.32 -6.52 11.41
N MET A 173 6.76 -6.76 10.18
CA MET A 173 7.46 -5.78 9.35
C MET A 173 6.60 -4.53 9.12
N ASN A 174 5.34 -4.69 8.73
CA ASN A 174 4.41 -3.58 8.55
C ASN A 174 4.19 -2.79 9.85
N CYS A 175 4.09 -3.46 11.00
CA CYS A 175 3.98 -2.81 12.31
C CYS A 175 5.20 -1.92 12.59
N LEU A 176 6.42 -2.46 12.41
CA LEU A 176 7.67 -1.73 12.59
C LEU A 176 7.80 -0.56 11.61
N LEU A 177 7.40 -0.74 10.35
CA LEU A 177 7.42 0.32 9.35
C LEU A 177 6.51 1.48 9.75
N VAL A 178 5.24 1.21 10.08
CA VAL A 178 4.33 2.28 10.51
C VAL A 178 4.80 2.93 11.82
N ALA A 179 5.34 2.15 12.76
CA ALA A 179 5.93 2.69 13.98
C ALA A 179 7.12 3.63 13.68
N SER A 180 8.00 3.26 12.74
CA SER A 180 9.13 4.09 12.32
C SER A 180 8.66 5.42 11.73
N GLU A 181 7.57 5.45 10.96
CA GLU A 181 7.00 6.70 10.45
C GLU A 181 6.43 7.59 11.56
N ILE A 182 5.84 7.01 12.61
CA ILE A 182 5.39 7.77 13.78
C ILE A 182 6.60 8.39 14.51
N ILE A 183 7.68 7.63 14.65
CA ILE A 183 8.92 8.11 15.28
C ILE A 183 9.55 9.24 14.45
N VAL A 184 9.64 9.09 13.13
CA VAL A 184 10.15 10.14 12.23
C VAL A 184 9.30 11.41 12.37
N LYS A 185 7.96 11.30 12.37
CA LYS A 185 7.07 12.45 12.60
C LYS A 185 7.33 13.10 13.95
N PHE A 186 7.57 12.31 15.00
CA PHE A 186 7.91 12.84 16.32
C PHE A 186 9.26 13.58 16.29
N ILE A 187 10.30 13.01 15.68
CA ILE A 187 11.62 13.64 15.52
C ILE A 187 11.50 14.98 14.76
N LEU A 188 10.65 15.05 13.74
CA LEU A 188 10.41 16.28 12.99
C LEU A 188 9.73 17.39 13.82
N THR A 189 9.12 17.08 14.97
CA THR A 189 8.62 18.12 15.91
C THR A 189 9.70 18.67 16.86
N THR A 190 10.83 17.98 16.98
CA THR A 190 11.94 18.37 17.87
C THR A 190 12.82 19.46 17.25
N ARG A 191 13.85 19.90 17.98
CA ARG A 191 14.85 20.89 17.49
C ARG A 191 15.48 20.46 16.16
N SER A 192 15.76 19.17 15.99
CA SER A 192 16.32 18.63 14.74
C SER A 192 15.39 18.82 13.55
N GLY A 193 14.08 18.64 13.75
CA GLY A 193 13.06 18.90 12.74
C GLY A 193 12.94 20.39 12.37
N LYS A 194 13.04 21.28 13.36
CA LYS A 194 13.06 22.73 13.10
C LYS A 194 14.28 23.17 12.28
N THR A 195 15.43 22.51 12.46
CA THR A 195 16.61 22.75 11.61
C THR A 195 16.40 22.21 10.20
N PHE A 196 15.79 21.02 10.07
CA PHE A 196 15.47 20.43 8.78
C PHE A 196 14.48 21.28 7.98
N GLU A 197 13.47 21.86 8.63
CA GLU A 197 12.47 22.75 8.01
C GLU A 197 13.10 23.98 7.33
N LYS A 198 14.20 24.50 7.87
CA LYS A 198 14.93 25.66 7.34
C LYS A 198 15.69 25.38 6.03
N LEU A 199 15.86 24.11 5.66
CA LEU A 199 16.54 23.75 4.42
C LEU A 199 15.69 24.10 3.18
N PRO A 200 16.33 24.39 2.03
CA PRO A 200 15.62 24.57 0.77
C PRO A 200 14.77 23.35 0.43
N THR A 201 13.60 23.56 -0.19
CA THR A 201 12.65 22.49 -0.55
C THR A 201 13.30 21.35 -1.33
N THR A 202 14.18 21.68 -2.28
CA THR A 202 14.94 20.68 -3.07
C THR A 202 15.82 19.79 -2.19
N MET A 203 16.49 20.36 -1.18
CA MET A 203 17.34 19.60 -0.26
C MET A 203 16.49 18.75 0.69
N LYS A 204 15.35 19.27 1.15
CA LYS A 204 14.37 18.51 1.95
C LYS A 204 13.87 17.28 1.21
N ILE A 205 13.51 17.42 -0.07
CA ILE A 205 13.05 16.30 -0.91
C ILE A 205 14.16 15.26 -1.09
N ARG A 206 15.39 15.68 -1.44
CA ARG A 206 16.53 14.75 -1.64
C ARG A 206 16.85 13.95 -0.38
N ILE A 207 16.95 14.61 0.78
CA ILE A 207 17.23 13.94 2.05
C ILE A 207 16.07 13.02 2.44
N SER A 208 14.83 13.49 2.30
CA SER A 208 13.66 12.68 2.62
C SER A 208 13.56 11.45 1.72
N ALA A 209 13.84 11.59 0.43
CA ALA A 209 13.87 10.49 -0.52
C ALA A 209 14.95 9.48 -0.15
N ALA A 210 16.18 9.94 0.14
CA ALA A 210 17.28 9.06 0.57
C ALA A 210 16.94 8.28 1.85
N LEU A 211 16.31 8.93 2.83
CA LEU A 211 15.86 8.27 4.07
C LEU A 211 14.66 7.34 3.85
N SER A 212 13.81 7.63 2.86
CA SER A 212 12.63 6.83 2.53
C SER A 212 12.96 5.63 1.65
N THR A 213 14.06 5.63 0.90
CA THR A 213 14.48 4.51 0.06
C THR A 213 14.58 3.17 0.80
N PRO A 214 15.33 3.05 1.92
CA PRO A 214 15.40 1.78 2.65
C PRO A 214 14.05 1.41 3.27
N HIS A 215 13.25 2.39 3.71
CA HIS A 215 11.90 2.15 4.19
C HIS A 215 11.01 1.58 3.09
N PHE A 216 11.11 2.11 1.88
CA PHE A 216 10.35 1.65 0.72
C PHE A 216 10.76 0.23 0.31
N LEU A 217 12.06 -0.09 0.34
CA LEU A 217 12.56 -1.46 0.11
C LEU A 217 11.95 -2.46 1.12
N MET A 218 11.99 -2.11 2.40
CA MET A 218 11.43 -2.95 3.46
C MET A 218 9.91 -3.09 3.33
N MET A 219 9.21 -2.05 2.88
CA MET A 219 7.77 -2.13 2.57
C MET A 219 7.50 -3.11 1.42
N CYS A 220 8.25 -3.04 0.32
CA CYS A 220 8.12 -3.98 -0.79
C CYS A 220 8.40 -5.42 -0.36
N LEU A 221 9.44 -5.65 0.44
CA LEU A 221 9.74 -6.96 1.03
C LEU A 221 8.59 -7.47 1.90
N SER A 222 8.02 -6.60 2.74
CA SER A 222 6.85 -6.95 3.55
C SER A 222 5.66 -7.39 2.70
N CYS A 223 5.41 -6.71 1.57
CA CYS A 223 4.39 -7.12 0.61
C CYS A 223 4.74 -8.46 -0.06
N CYS A 224 6.01 -8.75 -0.34
CA CYS A 224 6.40 -10.05 -0.89
C CYS A 224 6.09 -11.18 0.09
N PHE A 225 6.40 -11.04 1.38
CA PHE A 225 6.00 -12.02 2.40
C PHE A 225 4.47 -12.15 2.49
N PHE A 226 3.73 -11.05 2.38
CA PHE A 226 2.26 -11.11 2.42
C PHE A 226 1.65 -11.85 1.23
N LEU A 227 2.24 -11.70 0.04
CA LEU A 227 1.67 -12.14 -1.24
C LEU A 227 2.25 -13.45 -1.77
N SER A 228 3.28 -13.97 -1.12
CA SER A 228 3.95 -15.22 -1.47
C SER A 228 4.14 -16.08 -0.21
N ASN A 229 5.01 -17.07 -0.30
CA ASN A 229 5.33 -17.96 0.81
C ASN A 229 6.60 -17.49 1.56
N PHE A 230 6.82 -18.11 2.72
CA PHE A 230 7.96 -17.78 3.58
C PHE A 230 9.31 -18.02 2.88
N GLU A 231 9.44 -19.09 2.09
CA GLU A 231 10.69 -19.46 1.41
C GLU A 231 11.12 -18.44 0.36
N ILE A 232 10.19 -17.99 -0.48
CA ILE A 232 10.41 -16.96 -1.50
C ILE A 232 10.72 -15.63 -0.86
N GLY A 233 10.01 -15.25 0.21
CA GLY A 233 10.32 -14.05 0.97
C GLY A 233 11.74 -14.08 1.55
N MET A 234 12.15 -15.22 2.13
CA MET A 234 13.50 -15.40 2.65
C MET A 234 14.57 -15.40 1.55
N LEU A 235 14.27 -15.99 0.39
CA LEU A 235 15.16 -15.96 -0.78
C LEU A 235 15.39 -14.54 -1.27
N LEU A 236 14.33 -13.73 -1.36
CA LEU A 236 14.40 -12.30 -1.69
C LEU A 236 15.28 -11.55 -0.69
N VAL A 237 15.06 -11.73 0.62
CA VAL A 237 15.88 -11.11 1.66
C VAL A 237 17.36 -11.53 1.52
N LYS A 238 17.63 -12.83 1.42
CA LYS A 238 18.99 -13.35 1.28
C LYS A 238 19.69 -12.80 0.04
N ARG A 239 19.01 -12.73 -1.11
CA ARG A 239 19.63 -12.23 -2.34
C ARG A 239 19.86 -10.72 -2.32
N ILE A 240 18.96 -9.95 -1.71
CA ILE A 240 19.08 -8.49 -1.62
C ILE A 240 20.17 -8.06 -0.62
N PHE A 241 20.26 -8.74 0.54
CA PHE A 241 21.18 -8.36 1.61
C PHE A 241 22.49 -9.14 1.64
N SER A 242 22.52 -10.36 1.11
CA SER A 242 23.70 -11.23 1.09
C SER A 242 24.19 -11.59 -0.31
N GLY A 243 23.49 -11.17 -1.36
CA GLY A 243 24.00 -11.28 -2.74
C GLY A 243 25.13 -10.29 -3.00
N ASP A 244 25.85 -10.47 -4.11
CA ASP A 244 26.86 -9.52 -4.56
C ASP A 244 26.30 -8.09 -4.60
N VAL A 245 27.15 -7.08 -4.48
CA VAL A 245 26.76 -5.64 -4.40
C VAL A 245 25.95 -5.17 -5.65
N TYR A 246 25.97 -5.96 -6.72
CA TYR A 246 25.44 -5.62 -8.04
C TYR A 246 23.91 -5.40 -8.13
N PRO A 247 23.00 -6.21 -7.54
CA PRO A 247 21.57 -5.90 -7.55
C PRO A 247 21.12 -4.82 -6.56
N LEU A 248 21.78 -4.66 -5.41
CA LEU A 248 21.29 -3.77 -4.35
C LEU A 248 21.44 -2.29 -4.72
N VAL A 249 22.60 -1.87 -5.24
CA VAL A 249 22.86 -0.46 -5.56
C VAL A 249 21.92 0.07 -6.65
N PRO A 250 21.76 -0.60 -7.81
CA PRO A 250 20.79 -0.20 -8.82
C PRO A 250 19.35 -0.20 -8.31
N LEU A 251 18.97 -1.18 -7.48
CA LEU A 251 17.64 -1.25 -6.88
C LEU A 251 17.39 -0.03 -5.97
N LEU A 252 18.34 0.33 -5.11
CA LEU A 252 18.25 1.51 -4.25
C LEU A 252 18.18 2.81 -5.07
N ILE A 253 18.89 2.90 -6.19
CA ILE A 253 18.81 4.05 -7.10
C ILE A 253 17.41 4.14 -7.72
N ILE A 254 16.86 3.05 -8.24
CA ILE A 254 15.49 3.00 -8.80
C ILE A 254 14.47 3.41 -7.74
N MET A 255 14.59 2.86 -6.53
CA MET A 255 13.71 3.18 -5.40
C MET A 255 13.84 4.63 -4.94
N TYR A 256 15.05 5.19 -4.93
CA TYR A 256 15.30 6.59 -4.65
C TYR A 256 14.61 7.50 -5.67
N CYS A 257 14.76 7.18 -6.97
CA CYS A 257 14.07 7.91 -8.04
C CYS A 257 12.55 7.84 -7.87
N GLY A 258 12.00 6.66 -7.55
CA GLY A 258 10.58 6.49 -7.26
C GLY A 258 10.11 7.33 -6.06
N CYS A 259 10.87 7.34 -4.97
CA CYS A 259 10.60 8.19 -3.81
C CYS A 259 10.62 9.68 -4.19
N HIS A 260 11.63 10.11 -4.94
CA HIS A 260 11.81 11.49 -5.36
C HIS A 260 10.64 11.97 -6.24
N VAL A 261 10.24 11.20 -7.26
CA VAL A 261 9.08 11.51 -8.12
C VAL A 261 7.78 11.52 -7.33
N SER A 262 7.61 10.58 -6.40
CA SER A 262 6.42 10.53 -5.53
C SER A 262 6.33 11.75 -4.60
N MET A 263 7.45 12.26 -4.10
CA MET A 263 7.47 13.47 -3.27
C MET A 263 7.25 14.74 -4.10
N ASP A 264 7.89 14.83 -5.27
CA ASP A 264 7.79 16.00 -6.14
C ASP A 264 6.37 16.16 -6.71
N SER A 265 5.75 15.07 -7.18
CA SER A 265 4.35 15.08 -7.63
C SER A 265 3.37 15.52 -6.55
N LYS A 266 3.59 15.12 -5.28
CA LYS A 266 2.78 15.59 -4.15
C LYS A 266 2.96 17.09 -3.89
N GLU A 267 4.16 17.62 -4.09
CA GLU A 267 4.45 19.03 -3.87
C GLU A 267 3.87 19.92 -4.98
N VAL A 268 3.94 19.46 -6.24
CA VAL A 268 3.25 20.12 -7.37
C VAL A 268 1.75 20.14 -7.14
N ALA A 269 1.15 19.02 -6.76
CA ALA A 269 -0.29 18.93 -6.51
C ALA A 269 -0.79 19.89 -5.41
N LYS A 270 0.03 20.22 -4.41
CA LYS A 270 -0.32 21.22 -3.39
C LYS A 270 -0.33 22.65 -3.91
N LYS A 271 0.43 22.96 -4.96
CA LYS A 271 0.50 24.31 -5.54
C LYS A 271 -0.64 24.60 -6.51
N THR A 272 -1.30 23.56 -7.00
CA THR A 272 -2.41 23.64 -7.97
C THR A 272 -3.79 23.70 -7.30
N ILE A 273 -3.84 23.61 -5.96
CA ILE A 273 -5.05 23.71 -5.12
C ILE A 273 -4.95 25.00 -4.32
#